data_AF-A0A0R2JP54-F1
#
_entry.id   AF-A0A0R2JP54-F1
#
_cell.length_a   1.000
_cell.length_b   1.000
_cell.length_c   1.000
_cell.angle_alpha   90.00
_cell.angle_beta   90.00
_cell.angle_gamma   90.00
#
_symmetry.space_group_name_H-M   'P 1'
#
loop_
_entity.id
_entity.type
_entity.pdbx_description
1 polymer ?
#
loop_
_entity_poly.entity_id
_entity_poly.type
_entity_poly.pdbx_seq_one_letter_code
_entity_poly.pdbx_strand_id
1 'polypeptide(L)'
;MFTFGKKISFRPLIIALIFLLVVGSPIAGAFGMWGWAAGIGVFIVVVCVYYPGVLELEFNYIEITDYEIKYYDFRSWWKRVLMVFMGPMTPLKSIDLDEIVSARTIGQEKGEKMPVGMAIPASNFIGAFAGAVSTIQKLYWIEIELENGKKIKLSLAHDKAYNTEKTVKKAKLAVEWILADKKKEDH
;
A
#
# COMPACT_ATOMS: atom_id res chain seq x y z
N MET A 1 -20.15 -0.39 6.51
CA MET A 1 -19.00 -0.75 5.64
C MET A 1 -18.05 0.43 5.41
N PHE A 2 -16.78 0.29 5.78
CA PHE A 2 -15.72 1.29 5.54
C PHE A 2 -14.65 0.71 4.61
N THR A 3 -14.26 1.47 3.58
CA THR A 3 -13.18 1.08 2.66
C THR A 3 -12.04 2.09 2.70
N PHE A 4 -10.80 1.65 2.73
CA PHE A 4 -9.63 2.52 2.70
C PHE A 4 -8.67 2.10 1.60
N GLY A 5 -8.00 3.09 1.02
CA GLY A 5 -6.95 2.90 0.04
C GLY A 5 -7.41 2.36 -1.31
N LYS A 6 -6.51 1.65 -2.00
CA LYS A 6 -6.65 1.28 -3.40
C LYS A 6 -6.23 -0.17 -3.64
N LYS A 7 -7.05 -0.90 -4.41
CA LYS A 7 -6.74 -2.28 -4.83
C LYS A 7 -5.51 -2.33 -5.74
N ILE A 8 -4.74 -3.40 -5.62
CA ILE A 8 -3.58 -3.65 -6.48
C ILE A 8 -4.06 -3.75 -7.94
N SER A 9 -3.28 -3.15 -8.83
CA SER A 9 -3.54 -3.16 -10.28
C SER A 9 -2.30 -3.66 -11.02
N PHE A 10 -2.41 -3.91 -12.32
CA PHE A 10 -1.25 -4.27 -13.15
C PHE A 10 -0.31 -3.09 -13.47
N ARG A 11 -0.58 -1.88 -12.95
CA ARG A 11 0.27 -0.70 -13.18
C ARG A 11 1.75 -0.93 -12.87
N PRO A 12 2.12 -1.50 -11.70
CA PRO A 12 3.52 -1.80 -11.41
C PRO A 12 4.21 -2.65 -12.47
N LEU A 13 3.54 -3.71 -12.91
CA LEU A 13 4.07 -4.63 -13.91
C LEU A 13 4.19 -3.98 -15.29
N ILE A 14 3.19 -3.20 -15.71
CA ILE A 14 3.21 -2.47 -16.98
C ILE A 14 4.34 -1.45 -17.01
N ILE A 15 4.52 -0.68 -15.93
CA ILE A 15 5.60 0.30 -15.83
C ILE A 15 6.97 -0.40 -15.86
N ALA A 16 7.14 -1.51 -15.14
CA ALA A 16 8.36 -2.30 -15.20
C ALA A 16 8.67 -2.79 -16.62
N LEU A 17 7.64 -3.25 -17.35
CA LEU A 17 7.79 -3.69 -18.74
C LEU A 17 8.18 -2.53 -19.67
N ILE A 18 7.63 -1.33 -19.45
CA ILE A 18 8.05 -0.12 -20.18
C ILE A 18 9.53 0.16 -19.91
N PHE A 19 10.00 0.08 -18.66
CA PHE A 19 11.42 0.24 -18.35
C PHE A 19 12.31 -0.79 -19.05
N LEU A 20 11.87 -2.05 -19.12
CA LEU A 20 12.55 -3.09 -19.90
C LEU A 20 12.74 -2.65 -21.34
N LEU A 21 11.68 -2.17 -22.00
CA LEU A 21 11.72 -1.77 -23.41
C LEU A 21 12.54 -0.50 -23.62
N VAL A 22 12.36 0.51 -22.76
CA VAL A 22 13.05 1.80 -22.86
C VAL A 22 14.55 1.67 -22.64
N VAL A 23 14.99 0.78 -21.73
CA VAL A 23 16.42 0.54 -21.50
C VAL A 23 16.96 -0.50 -22.48
N GLY A 24 16.21 -1.59 -22.70
CA GLY A 24 16.66 -2.71 -23.50
C GLY A 24 16.79 -2.38 -24.98
N SER A 25 15.84 -1.66 -25.58
CA SER A 25 15.82 -1.34 -27.01
C SER A 25 17.04 -0.54 -27.50
N PRO A 26 17.41 0.62 -26.90
CA PRO A 26 18.56 1.39 -27.35
C PRO A 26 19.89 0.65 -27.15
N ILE A 27 20.04 -0.07 -26.03
CA ILE A 27 21.26 -0.84 -25.75
C ILE A 27 21.33 -2.05 -26.71
N ALA A 28 20.21 -2.67 -27.04
CA ALA A 28 20.18 -3.79 -27.97
C ALA A 28 20.52 -3.36 -29.40
N GLY A 29 20.16 -2.13 -29.79
CA GLY A 29 20.61 -1.55 -31.05
C GLY A 29 22.14 -1.43 -31.16
N ALA A 30 22.84 -1.18 -30.04
CA ALA A 30 24.29 -1.03 -30.01
C ALA A 30 25.06 -2.33 -29.71
N PHE A 31 24.52 -3.20 -28.86
CA PHE A 31 25.20 -4.38 -28.29
C PHE A 31 24.48 -5.71 -28.55
N GLY A 32 23.42 -5.70 -29.37
CA GLY A 32 22.64 -6.89 -29.72
C GLY A 32 21.93 -7.53 -28.52
N MET A 33 22.09 -8.84 -28.35
CA MET A 33 21.40 -9.61 -27.29
C MET A 33 21.72 -9.12 -25.87
N TRP A 34 22.90 -8.54 -25.64
CA TRP A 34 23.29 -8.01 -24.34
C TRP A 34 22.44 -6.80 -23.89
N GLY A 35 21.86 -6.06 -24.82
CA GLY A 35 20.93 -4.99 -24.48
C GLY A 35 19.63 -5.49 -23.87
N TRP A 36 19.11 -6.61 -24.38
CA TRP A 36 17.93 -7.25 -23.77
C TRP A 36 18.25 -7.81 -22.38
N ALA A 37 19.46 -8.36 -22.17
CA ALA A 37 19.89 -8.79 -20.85
C ALA A 37 19.94 -7.62 -19.85
N ALA A 38 20.43 -6.45 -20.27
CA ALA A 38 20.40 -5.24 -19.45
C ALA A 38 18.97 -4.78 -19.12
N GLY A 39 18.07 -4.78 -20.12
CA GLY A 39 16.64 -4.45 -19.93
C GLY A 39 15.94 -5.41 -18.96
N ILE A 40 16.19 -6.72 -19.06
CA ILE A 40 15.69 -7.73 -18.12
C ILE A 40 16.25 -7.49 -16.72
N GLY A 41 17.53 -7.13 -16.60
CA GLY A 41 18.13 -6.75 -15.32
C GLY A 41 17.38 -5.60 -14.65
N VAL A 42 17.09 -4.54 -15.40
CA VAL A 42 16.29 -3.40 -14.90
C VAL A 42 14.88 -3.83 -14.52
N PHE A 43 14.22 -4.64 -15.34
CA PHE A 43 12.90 -5.18 -15.02
C PHE A 43 12.87 -5.93 -13.69
N ILE A 44 13.86 -6.82 -13.47
CA ILE A 44 13.98 -7.58 -12.22
C ILE A 44 14.18 -6.64 -11.04
N VAL A 45 15.05 -5.63 -11.16
CA VAL A 45 15.25 -4.65 -10.09
C VAL A 45 13.96 -3.89 -9.77
N VAL A 46 13.23 -3.45 -10.80
CA VAL A 46 11.98 -2.70 -10.61
C VAL A 46 10.90 -3.57 -9.94
N VAL A 47 10.72 -4.82 -10.37
CA VAL A 47 9.67 -5.71 -9.86
C VAL A 47 10.03 -6.36 -8.53
N CYS A 48 11.30 -6.71 -8.30
CA CYS A 48 11.73 -7.45 -7.10
C CYS A 48 12.26 -6.54 -6.00
N VAL A 49 12.66 -5.30 -6.31
CA VAL A 49 13.25 -4.36 -5.34
C VAL A 49 12.36 -3.14 -5.14
N TYR A 50 12.10 -2.39 -6.21
CA TYR A 50 11.41 -1.10 -6.11
C TYR A 50 9.93 -1.26 -5.70
N TYR A 51 9.12 -1.96 -6.50
CA TYR A 51 7.69 -2.07 -6.22
C TYR A 51 7.34 -2.76 -4.91
N PRO A 52 7.99 -3.85 -4.48
CA PRO A 52 7.75 -4.45 -3.17
C PRO A 52 8.00 -3.49 -2.00
N GLY A 53 8.92 -2.53 -2.15
CA GLY A 53 9.15 -1.49 -1.15
C GLY A 53 8.00 -0.47 -1.06
N VAL A 54 7.38 -0.16 -2.20
CA VAL A 54 6.38 0.92 -2.32
C VAL A 54 4.92 0.41 -2.32
N LEU A 55 4.70 -0.90 -2.51
CA LEU A 55 3.39 -1.49 -2.71
C LEU A 55 2.38 -1.18 -1.58
N GLU A 56 2.85 -1.22 -0.34
CA GLU A 56 2.04 -0.92 0.85
C GLU A 56 1.64 0.56 0.93
N LEU A 57 2.35 1.46 0.25
CA LEU A 57 2.05 2.89 0.22
C LEU A 57 1.09 3.24 -0.92
N GLU A 58 1.22 2.59 -2.08
CA GLU A 58 0.42 2.89 -3.27
C GLU A 58 -0.85 2.06 -3.41
N PHE A 59 -0.82 0.79 -2.97
CA PHE A 59 -1.86 -0.20 -3.25
C PHE A 59 -2.27 -0.98 -2.01
N ASN A 60 -2.43 -0.26 -0.89
CA ASN A 60 -3.02 -0.84 0.29
C ASN A 60 -4.55 -0.70 0.22
N TYR A 61 -5.26 -1.80 0.40
CA TYR A 61 -6.72 -1.83 0.41
C TYR A 61 -7.19 -2.50 1.69
N ILE A 62 -8.10 -1.82 2.38
CA ILE A 62 -8.75 -2.32 3.59
C ILE A 62 -10.24 -2.17 3.41
N GLU A 63 -10.99 -3.21 3.71
CA GLU A 63 -12.44 -3.21 3.68
C GLU A 63 -12.94 -3.80 4.99
N ILE A 64 -13.67 -2.98 5.76
CA ILE A 64 -14.28 -3.35 7.03
C ILE A 64 -15.77 -3.48 6.74
N THR A 65 -16.27 -4.71 6.81
CA THR A 65 -17.70 -5.04 6.72
C THR A 65 -18.26 -5.26 8.13
N ASP A 66 -19.52 -5.68 8.20
CA ASP A 66 -20.21 -5.90 9.46
C ASP A 66 -19.70 -7.17 10.17
N TYR A 67 -19.04 -8.08 9.44
CA TYR A 67 -18.61 -9.40 9.97
C TYR A 67 -17.11 -9.64 9.82
N GLU A 68 -16.45 -9.04 8.83
CA GLU A 68 -15.05 -9.29 8.54
C GLU A 68 -14.26 -8.03 8.12
N ILE A 69 -12.95 -8.08 8.36
CA ILE A 69 -11.97 -7.10 7.88
C ILE A 69 -11.10 -7.76 6.82
N LYS A 70 -11.23 -7.30 5.57
CA LYS A 70 -10.40 -7.70 4.43
C LYS A 70 -9.23 -6.75 4.23
N TYR A 71 -8.02 -7.30 4.08
CA TYR A 71 -6.82 -6.50 3.86
C TYR A 71 -5.72 -7.28 3.11
N TYR A 72 -4.75 -6.56 2.55
CA TYR A 72 -3.57 -7.19 1.93
C TYR A 72 -2.47 -7.49 2.97
N ASP A 73 -1.90 -8.69 2.90
CA ASP A 73 -0.81 -9.11 3.79
C ASP A 73 0.57 -8.78 3.20
N PHE A 74 1.09 -7.61 3.56
CA PHE A 74 2.42 -7.16 3.15
C PHE A 74 3.57 -7.66 4.04
N ARG A 75 3.38 -8.63 4.94
CA ARG A 75 4.45 -9.01 5.91
C ARG A 75 5.68 -9.65 5.28
N SER A 76 5.52 -10.40 4.19
CA SER A 76 6.61 -11.15 3.55
C SER A 76 7.01 -10.51 2.24
N TRP A 77 8.31 -10.29 2.05
CA TRP A 77 8.87 -9.71 0.83
C TRP A 77 8.45 -10.48 -0.43
N TRP A 78 8.52 -11.81 -0.38
CA TRP A 78 8.12 -12.63 -1.52
C TRP A 78 6.64 -12.53 -1.85
N LYS A 79 5.78 -12.38 -0.84
CA LYS A 79 4.36 -12.10 -1.10
C LYS A 79 4.22 -10.78 -1.86
N ARG A 80 4.93 -9.73 -1.46
CA ARG A 80 4.88 -8.42 -2.14
C ARG A 80 5.31 -8.52 -3.60
N VAL A 81 6.37 -9.28 -3.90
CA VAL A 81 6.79 -9.54 -5.29
C VAL A 81 5.70 -10.28 -6.05
N LEU A 82 5.15 -11.35 -5.48
CA LEU A 82 4.08 -12.13 -6.10
C LEU A 82 2.85 -11.26 -6.39
N MET A 83 2.50 -10.35 -5.48
CA MET A 83 1.41 -9.39 -5.64
C MET A 83 1.59 -8.46 -6.86
N VAL A 84 2.82 -8.07 -7.17
CA VAL A 84 3.12 -7.26 -8.38
C VAL A 84 2.75 -8.03 -9.64
N PHE A 85 3.03 -9.33 -9.69
CA PHE A 85 2.67 -10.19 -10.83
C PHE A 85 1.18 -10.56 -10.85
N MET A 86 0.57 -10.81 -9.69
CA MET A 86 -0.86 -11.17 -9.59
C MET A 86 -1.78 -9.98 -9.87
N GLY A 87 -1.35 -8.76 -9.55
CA GLY A 87 -2.11 -7.56 -9.78
C GLY A 87 -3.48 -7.62 -9.06
N PRO A 88 -4.61 -7.41 -9.78
CA PRO A 88 -5.96 -7.49 -9.23
C PRO A 88 -6.36 -8.86 -8.67
N MET A 89 -5.69 -9.94 -9.10
CA MET A 89 -5.98 -11.31 -8.62
C MET A 89 -5.36 -11.60 -7.25
N THR A 90 -4.66 -10.63 -6.65
CA THR A 90 -4.07 -10.80 -5.33
C THR A 90 -5.15 -11.13 -4.28
N PRO A 91 -5.02 -12.25 -3.55
CA PRO A 91 -5.99 -12.60 -2.53
C PRO A 91 -5.91 -11.64 -1.34
N LEU A 92 -7.09 -11.25 -0.84
CA LEU A 92 -7.23 -10.53 0.42
C LEU A 92 -7.28 -11.53 1.57
N LYS A 93 -6.68 -11.19 2.70
CA LYS A 93 -6.92 -11.91 3.96
C LYS A 93 -8.14 -11.32 4.63
N SER A 94 -9.03 -12.17 5.13
CA SER A 94 -10.12 -11.82 6.03
C SER A 94 -9.72 -12.11 7.47
N ILE A 95 -10.29 -11.33 8.38
CA ILE A 95 -10.31 -11.54 9.84
C ILE A 95 -11.75 -11.31 10.26
N ASP A 96 -12.33 -12.25 10.99
CA ASP A 96 -13.68 -12.08 11.53
C ASP A 96 -13.65 -11.07 12.69
N LEU A 97 -14.66 -10.19 12.77
CA LEU A 97 -14.70 -9.16 13.81
C LEU A 97 -14.76 -9.78 15.22
N ASP A 98 -15.34 -10.97 15.35
CA ASP A 98 -15.46 -11.71 16.60
C ASP A 98 -14.08 -12.03 17.21
N GLU A 99 -13.06 -12.24 16.38
CA GLU A 99 -11.69 -12.53 16.82
C GLU A 99 -10.96 -11.29 17.37
N ILE A 100 -11.55 -10.09 17.27
CA ILE A 100 -10.91 -8.82 17.62
C ILE A 100 -11.21 -8.45 19.08
N VAL A 101 -10.16 -8.38 19.90
CA VAL A 101 -10.25 -7.96 21.31
C VAL A 101 -10.22 -6.44 21.45
N SER A 102 -9.37 -5.77 20.67
CA SER A 102 -9.30 -4.32 20.70
C SER A 102 -8.88 -3.73 19.36
N ALA A 103 -9.32 -2.51 19.11
CA ALA A 103 -8.94 -1.72 17.96
C ALA A 103 -8.59 -0.30 18.41
N ARG A 104 -7.53 0.28 17.83
CA ARG A 104 -7.12 1.66 18.12
C ARG A 104 -6.43 2.29 16.91
N THR A 105 -6.53 3.60 16.80
CA THR A 105 -5.74 4.36 15.81
C THR A 105 -4.38 4.72 16.39
N ILE A 106 -3.32 4.54 15.60
CA ILE A 106 -1.94 4.89 15.98
C ILE A 106 -1.34 5.79 14.89
N GLY A 107 -0.57 6.80 15.28
CA GLY A 107 0.15 7.69 14.37
C GLY A 107 -0.19 9.16 14.61
N GLN A 108 0.45 10.05 13.85
CA GLN A 108 0.22 11.48 14.02
C GLN A 108 -1.13 11.91 13.42
N GLU A 109 -1.98 12.57 14.20
CA GLU A 109 -3.28 13.07 13.71
C GLU A 109 -3.14 14.32 12.82
N LYS A 110 -2.14 15.16 13.11
CA LYS A 110 -1.80 16.34 12.31
C LYS A 110 -0.66 16.00 11.36
N GLY A 111 -0.83 16.28 10.08
CA GLY A 111 0.26 16.21 9.11
C GLY A 111 0.79 17.61 8.84
N GLU A 112 2.09 17.85 8.99
CA GLU A 112 2.70 19.07 8.46
C GLU A 112 2.61 19.09 6.93
N LYS A 113 2.37 20.29 6.38
CA LYS A 113 2.42 20.56 4.93
C LYS A 113 3.90 20.65 4.56
N MET A 114 4.36 19.85 3.59
CA MET A 114 5.72 20.02 3.08
C MET A 114 5.89 21.42 2.48
N PRO A 115 7.04 22.09 2.69
CA PRO A 115 7.38 23.30 1.98
C PRO A 115 7.54 22.97 0.49
N VAL A 116 6.88 23.76 -0.35
CA VAL A 116 6.75 23.62 -1.83
C VAL A 116 8.10 23.83 -2.56
N GLY A 117 9.24 23.82 -1.85
CA GLY A 117 10.53 24.36 -2.30
C GLY A 117 11.53 23.41 -2.95
N MET A 118 11.25 22.10 -3.10
CA MET A 118 12.13 21.20 -3.87
C MET A 118 11.71 21.15 -5.34
N ALA A 119 12.01 22.23 -6.07
CA ALA A 119 11.93 22.27 -7.52
C ALA A 119 13.14 21.56 -8.14
N ILE A 120 13.01 20.25 -8.42
CA ILE A 120 13.89 19.52 -9.35
C ILE A 120 13.07 19.16 -10.59
N PRO A 121 13.50 19.54 -11.80
CA PRO A 121 12.72 19.42 -13.02
C PRO A 121 12.72 17.98 -13.55
N ALA A 122 11.82 17.13 -13.05
CA ALA A 122 11.49 15.81 -13.60
C ALA A 122 10.05 15.39 -13.22
N SER A 123 9.06 16.16 -13.69
CA SER A 123 7.66 16.11 -13.23
C SER A 123 6.95 14.76 -13.43
N ASN A 124 7.26 14.00 -14.48
CA ASN A 124 6.59 12.72 -14.74
C ASN A 124 7.19 11.54 -13.97
N PHE A 125 8.51 11.58 -13.73
CA PHE A 125 9.20 10.54 -12.95
C PHE A 125 8.89 10.71 -11.45
N ILE A 126 8.86 11.94 -10.93
CA ILE A 126 8.47 12.18 -9.52
C ILE A 126 6.98 11.91 -9.29
N GLY A 127 6.09 12.17 -10.26
CA GLY A 127 4.67 11.82 -10.13
C GLY A 127 4.42 10.34 -9.85
N ALA A 128 5.26 9.45 -10.37
CA ALA A 128 5.22 8.01 -10.11
C ALA A 128 5.78 7.60 -8.73
N PHE A 129 6.41 8.51 -7.98
CA PHE A 129 7.06 8.25 -6.69
C PHE A 129 6.58 9.22 -5.58
N ALA A 130 5.79 10.25 -5.92
CA ALA A 130 5.32 11.29 -4.99
C ALA A 130 4.41 10.72 -3.88
N GLY A 131 3.67 9.64 -4.20
CA GLY A 131 2.93 8.87 -3.21
C GLY A 131 3.84 8.26 -2.15
N ALA A 132 4.98 7.67 -2.54
CA ALA A 132 5.93 7.09 -1.60
C ALA A 132 6.56 8.15 -0.67
N VAL A 133 7.01 9.29 -1.23
CA VAL A 133 7.74 10.33 -0.48
C VAL A 133 6.85 11.09 0.51
N SER A 134 5.60 11.38 0.14
CA SER A 134 4.65 12.10 1.02
C SER A 134 4.08 11.23 2.15
N THR A 135 4.13 9.91 1.99
CA THR A 135 3.50 8.94 2.90
C THR A 135 4.44 8.50 4.03
N ILE A 136 5.76 8.47 3.79
CA ILE A 136 6.78 8.06 4.77
C ILE A 136 6.76 8.95 6.04
N GLN A 137 6.44 10.25 5.91
CA GLN A 137 6.38 11.18 7.05
C GLN A 137 4.99 11.24 7.73
N LYS A 138 3.97 10.58 7.18
CA LYS A 138 2.56 10.73 7.61
C LYS A 138 1.90 9.41 7.99
N LEU A 139 2.67 8.41 8.40
CA LEU A 139 2.14 7.10 8.72
C LEU A 139 1.04 7.18 9.80
N TYR A 140 -0.10 6.58 9.51
CA TYR A 140 -1.27 6.47 10.38
C TYR A 140 -1.85 5.09 10.16
N TRP A 141 -2.20 4.40 11.24
CA TRP A 141 -2.59 3.00 11.22
C TRP A 141 -3.83 2.77 12.08
N ILE A 142 -4.60 1.75 11.72
CA ILE A 142 -5.51 1.08 12.65
C ILE A 142 -4.77 -0.16 13.14
N GLU A 143 -4.50 -0.22 14.43
CA GLU A 143 -3.96 -1.41 15.08
C GLU A 143 -5.11 -2.21 15.70
N ILE A 144 -5.12 -3.50 15.39
CA ILE A 144 -6.10 -4.47 15.84
C ILE A 144 -5.35 -5.55 16.63
N GLU A 145 -5.86 -5.90 17.79
CA GLU A 145 -5.37 -7.00 18.62
C GLU A 145 -6.39 -8.12 18.63
N LEU A 146 -5.95 -9.31 18.25
CA LEU A 146 -6.78 -10.52 18.20
C LEU A 146 -6.76 -11.26 19.55
N GLU A 147 -7.72 -12.18 19.75
CA GLU A 147 -7.82 -13.01 20.96
C GLU A 147 -6.57 -13.82 21.27
N ASN A 148 -5.85 -14.25 20.23
CA ASN A 148 -4.57 -14.94 20.36
C ASN A 148 -3.37 -14.02 20.68
N GLY A 149 -3.62 -12.74 20.99
CA GLY A 149 -2.60 -11.73 21.29
C GLY A 149 -1.84 -11.20 20.06
N LYS A 150 -2.19 -11.65 18.85
CA LYS A 150 -1.55 -11.19 17.61
C LYS A 150 -2.02 -9.79 17.26
N LYS A 151 -1.05 -8.90 17.04
CA LYS A 151 -1.30 -7.52 16.59
C LYS A 151 -1.21 -7.41 15.07
N ILE A 152 -2.17 -6.69 14.50
CA ILE A 152 -2.29 -6.45 13.07
C ILE A 152 -2.37 -4.94 12.86
N LYS A 153 -1.42 -4.41 12.08
CA LYS A 153 -1.37 -2.99 11.73
C LYS A 153 -1.88 -2.82 10.32
N LEU A 154 -2.95 -2.06 10.18
CA LEU A 154 -3.57 -1.71 8.91
C LEU A 154 -3.17 -0.27 8.57
N SER A 155 -2.33 -0.10 7.56
CA SER A 155 -1.85 1.23 7.16
C SER A 155 -2.95 2.05 6.48
N LEU A 156 -3.11 3.31 6.86
CA LEU A 156 -4.02 4.29 6.24
C LEU A 156 -3.24 5.39 5.51
N ALA A 157 -1.95 5.15 5.28
CA ALA A 157 -1.03 6.17 4.87
C ALA A 157 -1.35 6.68 3.44
N HIS A 158 -1.85 5.82 2.56
CA HIS A 158 -2.36 6.18 1.24
C HIS A 158 -3.47 7.25 1.31
N ASP A 159 -4.57 6.96 2.00
CA ASP A 159 -5.72 7.87 2.09
C ASP A 159 -5.35 9.17 2.81
N LYS A 160 -4.46 9.09 3.81
CA LYS A 160 -3.99 10.25 4.55
C LYS A 160 -3.14 11.19 3.69
N ALA A 161 -2.38 10.65 2.71
CA ALA A 161 -1.57 11.45 1.79
C ALA A 161 -2.44 12.39 0.93
N TYR A 162 -3.65 11.95 0.57
CA TYR A 162 -4.60 12.74 -0.23
C TYR A 162 -5.56 13.58 0.62
N ASN A 163 -6.07 13.06 1.73
CA ASN A 163 -7.03 13.76 2.57
C ASN A 163 -6.87 13.40 4.06
N THR A 164 -6.01 14.15 4.76
CA THR A 164 -5.65 13.84 6.16
C THR A 164 -6.84 13.90 7.11
N GLU A 165 -7.60 15.01 7.14
CA GLU A 165 -8.69 15.17 8.11
C GLU A 165 -9.82 14.16 7.90
N LYS A 166 -10.21 13.93 6.64
CA LYS A 166 -11.26 12.96 6.31
C LYS A 166 -10.83 11.54 6.69
N THR A 167 -9.56 11.19 6.44
CA THR A 167 -9.03 9.86 6.75
C THR A 167 -8.97 9.62 8.26
N VAL A 168 -8.50 10.59 9.04
CA VAL A 168 -8.46 10.47 10.51
C VAL A 168 -9.86 10.33 11.10
N LYS A 169 -10.82 11.16 10.66
CA LYS A 169 -12.23 11.06 11.11
C LYS A 169 -12.84 9.69 10.74
N LYS A 170 -12.66 9.26 9.49
CA LYS A 170 -13.17 7.97 9.01
C LYS A 170 -12.55 6.79 9.75
N ALA A 171 -11.27 6.85 10.09
CA ALA A 171 -10.58 5.83 10.86
C ALA A 171 -11.10 5.73 12.30
N LYS A 172 -11.36 6.87 12.97
CA LYS A 172 -11.96 6.88 14.31
C LYS A 172 -13.35 6.25 14.30
N LEU A 173 -14.21 6.62 13.35
CA LEU A 173 -15.52 6.01 13.16
C LEU A 173 -15.44 4.50 12.90
N ALA A 174 -14.47 4.05 12.10
CA ALA A 174 -14.27 2.64 11.83
C ALA A 174 -13.86 1.86 13.09
N VAL A 175 -12.98 2.41 13.93
CA VAL A 175 -12.57 1.80 15.21
C VAL A 175 -13.74 1.75 16.19
N GLU A 176 -14.50 2.85 16.32
CA GLU A 176 -15.71 2.87 17.16
C GLU A 176 -16.73 1.83 16.70
N TRP A 177 -16.88 1.67 15.38
CA TRP A 177 -17.80 0.68 14.83
C TRP A 177 -17.37 -0.76 15.13
N ILE A 178 -16.09 -1.09 14.99
CA ILE A 178 -15.54 -2.41 15.36
C ILE A 178 -15.79 -2.70 16.85
N LEU A 179 -15.59 -1.71 17.72
CA LEU A 179 -15.78 -1.89 19.17
C LEU A 179 -17.24 -1.90 19.61
N ALA A 180 -18.13 -1.21 18.88
CA ALA A 180 -19.56 -1.16 19.19
C ALA A 180 -20.26 -2.49 18.90
N ASP A 181 -19.76 -3.27 17.94
CA ASP A 181 -20.28 -4.59 17.61
C ASP A 181 -20.04 -5.58 18.77
N LYS A 182 -18.83 -5.59 19.35
CA LYS A 182 -18.49 -6.36 20.55
C LYS A 182 -19.44 -6.10 21.73
N LYS A 183 -19.84 -4.84 21.96
CA LYS A 183 -20.75 -4.49 23.07
C LYS A 183 -22.16 -5.07 22.94
N LYS A 184 -22.56 -5.52 21.76
CA LYS A 184 -23.89 -6.13 21.54
C LYS A 184 -23.92 -7.63 21.83
N GLU A 185 -22.77 -8.30 21.86
CA GLU A 185 -22.70 -9.74 22.16
C GLU A 185 -22.66 -10.04 23.67
N ASP A 186 -22.26 -9.06 24.50
CA ASP A 186 -22.20 -9.18 25.96
C ASP A 186 -23.57 -8.96 26.67
N HIS A 187 -24.67 -8.85 25.91
CA HIS A 187 -26.04 -8.61 26.41
C HIS A 187 -27.04 -9.66 25.89
#